data_AF-A0AAW9IJW2-F1
#
_entry.id   AF-A0AAW9IJW2-F1
#
_cell.length_a   1.000
_cell.length_b   1.000
_cell.length_c   1.000
_cell.angle_alpha   90.00
_cell.angle_beta   90.00
_cell.angle_gamma   90.00
#
_symmetry.space_group_name_H-M   'P 1'
#
loop_
_entity.id
_entity.type
_entity.pdbx_description
1 polymer ?
#
loop_
_entity_poly.entity_id
_entity_poly.type
_entity_poly.pdbx_seq_one_letter_code
_entity_poly.pdbx_strand_id
1 'polypeptide(L)'
;IFKHVLKEFPVKEININMPSWVEKLEPEHWLKKNFFNIVKEMCENISKVRDIRSTLNLLKEEENLAPTEMSSVNLGEGTATITMKPKDGIFYNILSEICDLNVQSESDLLSLIKELNFAKKEYDKVKDALIDVRETGYGLVAPQLAEMKFEEPEMVKQGTKFGVKLKASAPSLHFIKANIKTEISPIMGSEKESEELVKSLMDQFEKDPASLWQSNMFGKPLEVLIKEGLQNKLYKMPDDVQIKIQKTLQKIINEGSGGLICII
;
A
#
# COMPACT_ATOMS: atom_id res chain seq x y z
N ILE A 1 -30.52 0.06 53.25
CA ILE A 1 -31.43 1.19 52.98
C ILE A 1 -30.70 2.36 52.31
N PHE A 2 -29.72 3.03 52.94
CA PHE A 2 -28.98 4.16 52.34
C PHE A 2 -28.26 3.86 51.00
N LYS A 3 -27.74 2.64 50.80
CA LYS A 3 -27.12 2.22 49.53
C LYS A 3 -28.09 2.19 48.33
N HIS A 4 -29.39 2.08 48.55
CA HIS A 4 -30.39 2.11 47.45
C HIS A 4 -30.77 3.54 47.10
N VAL A 5 -30.88 4.42 48.10
CA VAL A 5 -31.14 5.86 47.90
C VAL A 5 -30.00 6.51 47.10
N LEU A 6 -28.76 6.14 47.39
CA LEU A 6 -27.57 6.60 46.67
C LEU A 6 -27.51 6.19 45.18
N LYS A 7 -28.34 5.25 44.72
CA LYS A 7 -28.40 4.82 43.31
C LYS A 7 -29.51 5.51 42.50
N GLU A 8 -30.37 6.28 43.16
CA GLU A 8 -31.46 7.03 42.52
C GLU A 8 -31.02 8.43 42.06
N PHE A 9 -29.75 8.80 42.30
CA PHE A 9 -29.21 10.09 41.88
C PHE A 9 -29.10 10.17 40.35
N PRO A 10 -29.38 11.35 39.77
CA PRO A 10 -29.26 11.57 38.34
C PRO A 10 -27.80 11.51 37.89
N VAL A 11 -27.56 10.95 36.71
CA VAL A 11 -26.24 10.96 36.08
C VAL A 11 -26.12 12.25 35.26
N LYS A 12 -25.02 12.98 35.46
CA LYS A 12 -24.71 14.20 34.72
C LYS A 12 -23.74 13.96 33.56
N GLU A 13 -22.80 13.02 33.74
CA GLU A 13 -21.74 12.77 32.77
C GLU A 13 -21.39 11.28 32.74
N ILE A 14 -21.17 10.76 31.52
CA ILE A 14 -20.73 9.38 31.29
C ILE A 14 -19.43 9.43 30.48
N ASN A 15 -18.35 9.00 31.11
CA ASN A 15 -17.05 8.85 30.47
C ASN A 15 -16.92 7.44 29.89
N ILE A 16 -16.64 7.35 28.60
CA ILE A 16 -16.53 6.08 27.87
C ILE A 16 -15.09 5.88 27.43
N ASN A 17 -14.43 4.91 28.03
CA ASN A 17 -13.09 4.50 27.67
C ASN A 17 -13.15 3.41 26.60
N MET A 18 -12.57 3.68 25.44
CA MET A 18 -12.39 2.73 24.34
C MET A 18 -10.91 2.57 24.01
N PRO A 19 -10.50 1.46 23.38
CA PRO A 19 -9.14 1.32 22.88
C PRO A 19 -8.86 2.37 21.80
N SER A 20 -7.71 3.04 21.90
CA SER A 20 -7.30 4.12 20.99
C SER A 20 -7.17 3.68 19.52
N TRP A 21 -7.00 2.39 19.25
CA TRP A 21 -6.97 1.87 17.88
C TRP A 21 -8.36 1.89 17.21
N VAL A 22 -9.45 1.78 17.98
CA VAL A 22 -10.82 1.90 17.45
C VAL A 22 -11.08 3.33 16.98
N GLU A 23 -10.51 4.32 17.68
CA GLU A 23 -10.62 5.74 17.30
C GLU A 23 -9.94 6.05 15.96
N LYS A 24 -8.86 5.32 15.64
CA LYS A 24 -8.10 5.46 14.39
C LYS A 24 -8.77 4.81 13.18
N LEU A 25 -9.85 4.04 13.37
CA LEU A 25 -10.61 3.51 12.24
C LEU A 25 -11.34 4.63 11.52
N GLU A 26 -11.56 4.45 10.22
CA GLU A 26 -12.34 5.39 9.40
C GLU A 26 -13.74 5.62 10.01
N PRO A 27 -14.33 6.83 9.93
CA PRO A 27 -15.65 7.13 10.48
C PRO A 27 -16.73 6.17 9.99
N GLU A 28 -16.63 5.72 8.75
CA GLU A 28 -17.59 4.84 8.10
C GLU A 28 -17.44 3.36 8.47
N HIS A 29 -16.35 2.99 9.16
CA HIS A 29 -16.03 1.61 9.50
C HIS A 29 -17.10 0.98 10.39
N TRP A 30 -17.48 -0.27 10.10
CA TRP A 30 -18.60 -0.97 10.74
C TRP A 30 -18.44 -1.07 12.27
N LEU A 31 -17.24 -1.40 12.76
CA LEU A 31 -16.99 -1.50 14.21
C LEU A 31 -17.19 -0.15 14.90
N LYS A 32 -16.67 0.93 14.31
CA LYS A 32 -16.77 2.27 14.88
C LYS A 32 -18.23 2.72 14.94
N LYS A 33 -19.01 2.50 13.87
CA LYS A 33 -20.46 2.74 13.84
C LYS A 33 -21.21 1.94 14.91
N ASN A 34 -20.87 0.66 15.08
CA ASN A 34 -21.47 -0.18 16.10
C ASN A 34 -21.24 0.40 17.50
N PHE A 35 -20.00 0.74 17.85
CA PHE A 35 -19.68 1.37 19.13
C PHE A 35 -20.42 2.70 19.33
N PHE A 36 -20.48 3.57 18.32
CA PHE A 36 -21.24 4.82 18.42
C PHE A 36 -22.74 4.60 18.61
N ASN A 37 -23.33 3.60 17.94
CA ASN A 37 -24.74 3.26 18.12
C ASN A 37 -25.01 2.77 19.55
N ILE A 38 -24.14 1.91 20.09
CA ILE A 38 -24.23 1.46 21.49
C ILE A 38 -24.19 2.65 22.44
N VAL A 39 -23.24 3.58 22.25
CA VAL A 39 -23.13 4.79 23.07
C VAL A 39 -24.40 5.63 22.98
N LYS A 40 -24.97 5.78 21.79
CA LYS A 40 -26.20 6.55 21.57
C LYS A 40 -27.38 5.91 22.32
N GLU A 41 -27.56 4.61 22.20
CA GLU A 41 -28.61 3.87 22.92
C GLU A 41 -28.44 3.94 24.44
N MET A 42 -27.19 3.93 24.92
CA MET A 42 -26.89 4.13 26.34
C MET A 42 -27.33 5.52 26.82
N CYS A 43 -27.04 6.56 26.06
CA CYS A 43 -27.44 7.93 26.39
C CYS A 43 -28.96 8.12 26.42
N GLU A 44 -29.72 7.38 25.60
CA GLU A 44 -31.19 7.45 25.59
C GLU A 44 -31.81 6.74 26.81
N ASN A 45 -31.16 5.70 27.34
CA ASN A 45 -31.72 4.83 28.39
C ASN A 45 -31.18 5.11 29.81
N ILE A 46 -30.12 5.90 29.96
CA ILE A 46 -29.49 6.16 31.26
C ILE A 46 -29.92 7.54 31.80
N SER A 47 -30.76 7.53 32.83
CA SER A 47 -31.15 8.75 33.56
C SER A 47 -30.61 8.78 35.00
N LYS A 48 -30.48 7.60 35.62
CA LYS A 48 -30.03 7.40 37.00
C LYS A 48 -28.87 6.42 37.06
N VAL A 49 -28.09 6.49 38.14
CA VAL A 49 -26.93 5.60 38.37
C VAL A 49 -27.34 4.11 38.35
N ARG A 50 -28.56 3.80 38.77
CA ARG A 50 -29.13 2.44 38.69
C ARG A 50 -29.28 1.95 37.25
N ASP A 51 -29.67 2.82 36.33
CA ASP A 51 -29.99 2.48 34.94
C ASP A 51 -28.74 1.99 34.21
N ILE A 52 -27.57 2.57 34.53
CA ILE A 52 -26.29 2.15 33.94
C ILE A 52 -26.08 0.64 34.10
N ARG A 53 -26.34 0.07 35.28
CA ARG A 53 -26.16 -1.38 35.50
C ARG A 53 -27.12 -2.22 34.69
N SER A 54 -28.35 -1.75 34.49
CA SER A 54 -29.35 -2.43 33.67
C SER A 54 -28.94 -2.42 32.20
N THR A 55 -28.54 -1.26 31.68
CA THR A 55 -28.08 -1.09 30.30
C THR A 55 -26.81 -1.90 30.01
N LEU A 56 -25.84 -1.90 30.93
CA LEU A 56 -24.62 -2.71 30.80
C LEU A 56 -24.90 -4.22 30.75
N ASN A 57 -25.99 -4.70 31.36
CA ASN A 57 -26.36 -6.11 31.26
C ASN A 57 -26.93 -6.46 29.87
N LEU A 58 -27.63 -5.55 29.20
CA LEU A 58 -28.13 -5.76 27.84
C LEU A 58 -26.96 -5.86 26.85
N LEU A 59 -25.91 -5.05 27.05
CA LEU A 59 -24.71 -5.04 26.22
C LEU A 59 -23.82 -6.28 26.35
N LYS A 60 -24.13 -7.21 27.27
CA LYS A 60 -23.39 -8.48 27.38
C LYS A 60 -23.68 -9.43 26.21
N GLU A 61 -24.82 -9.26 25.55
CA GLU A 61 -25.24 -10.11 24.43
C GLU A 61 -24.68 -9.63 23.09
N GLU A 62 -24.05 -8.45 23.05
CA GLU A 62 -23.47 -7.88 21.82
C GLU A 62 -22.37 -8.75 21.22
N GLU A 63 -22.41 -8.94 19.90
CA GLU A 63 -21.52 -9.88 19.21
C GLU A 63 -20.07 -9.37 19.16
N ASN A 64 -19.87 -8.06 19.03
CA ASN A 64 -18.56 -7.44 18.79
C ASN A 64 -17.94 -6.81 20.05
N LEU A 65 -18.67 -6.79 21.17
CA LEU A 65 -18.29 -6.13 22.42
C LEU A 65 -17.99 -7.17 23.51
N ALA A 66 -16.86 -7.03 24.19
CA ALA A 66 -16.56 -7.80 25.39
C ALA A 66 -17.47 -7.36 26.55
N PRO A 67 -17.65 -8.20 27.59
CA PRO A 67 -18.42 -7.82 28.76
C PRO A 67 -17.97 -6.46 29.31
N THR A 68 -18.87 -5.48 29.22
CA THR A 68 -18.56 -4.09 29.58
C THR A 68 -18.86 -3.88 31.05
N GLU A 69 -17.91 -3.28 31.77
CA GLU A 69 -18.02 -3.02 33.20
C GLU A 69 -17.88 -1.54 33.52
N MET A 70 -18.61 -1.12 34.54
CA MET A 70 -18.52 0.21 35.12
C MET A 70 -17.24 0.30 35.96
N SER A 71 -16.31 1.13 35.53
CA SER A 71 -14.97 1.25 36.10
C SER A 71 -14.96 2.09 37.38
N SER A 72 -15.72 3.19 37.39
CA SER A 72 -15.85 4.06 38.57
C SER A 72 -17.17 4.83 38.53
N VAL A 73 -17.67 5.23 39.70
CA VAL A 73 -18.83 6.12 39.83
C VAL A 73 -18.54 7.14 40.93
N ASN A 74 -18.63 8.42 40.59
CA ASN A 74 -18.65 9.51 41.55
C ASN A 74 -20.10 9.95 41.75
N LEU A 75 -20.70 9.49 42.85
CA LEU A 75 -22.07 9.84 43.23
C LEU A 75 -22.23 11.30 43.64
N GLY A 76 -21.15 11.96 44.10
CA GLY A 76 -21.18 13.36 44.51
C GLY A 76 -21.22 14.32 43.32
N GLU A 77 -20.55 13.96 42.22
CA GLU A 77 -20.53 14.74 40.99
C GLU A 77 -21.57 14.26 39.96
N GLY A 78 -22.09 13.05 40.14
CA GLY A 78 -23.00 12.40 39.18
C GLY A 78 -22.28 11.88 37.93
N THR A 79 -20.99 11.55 38.04
CA THR A 79 -20.18 11.07 36.92
C THR A 79 -19.96 9.56 37.00
N ALA A 80 -19.96 8.88 35.86
CA ALA A 80 -19.68 7.45 35.76
C ALA A 80 -18.69 7.17 34.63
N THR A 81 -17.74 6.26 34.87
CA THR A 81 -16.78 5.82 33.84
C THR A 81 -17.07 4.38 33.46
N ILE A 82 -17.14 4.12 32.16
CA ILE A 82 -17.45 2.82 31.56
C ILE A 82 -16.31 2.46 30.62
N THR A 83 -15.81 1.24 30.71
CA THR A 83 -14.76 0.74 29.81
C THR A 83 -15.35 -0.25 28.84
N MET A 84 -15.41 0.13 27.57
CA MET A 84 -15.90 -0.70 26.46
C MET A 84 -14.70 -1.26 25.70
N LYS A 85 -14.65 -2.58 25.53
CA LYS A 85 -13.60 -3.26 24.77
C LYS A 85 -14.22 -4.12 23.69
N PRO A 86 -13.67 -4.15 22.46
CA PRO A 86 -14.03 -5.16 21.48
C PRO A 86 -13.75 -6.56 22.01
N LYS A 87 -14.48 -7.57 21.51
CA LYS A 87 -14.18 -8.97 21.85
C LYS A 87 -12.79 -9.37 21.38
N ASP A 88 -12.23 -10.36 22.07
CA ASP A 88 -10.98 -10.99 21.65
C ASP A 88 -11.10 -11.49 20.21
N GLY A 89 -10.05 -11.28 19.41
CA GLY A 89 -10.05 -11.60 17.97
C GLY A 89 -10.53 -10.49 17.05
N ILE A 90 -11.40 -9.57 17.50
CA ILE A 90 -11.91 -8.47 16.64
C ILE A 90 -10.77 -7.58 16.12
N PHE A 91 -9.76 -7.33 16.96
CA PHE A 91 -8.58 -6.58 16.55
C PHE A 91 -7.85 -7.24 15.36
N TYR A 92 -7.69 -8.56 15.40
CA TYR A 92 -7.02 -9.33 14.35
C TYR A 92 -7.86 -9.44 13.07
N ASN A 93 -9.18 -9.57 13.22
CA ASN A 93 -10.11 -9.53 12.09
C ASN A 93 -10.03 -8.19 11.35
N ILE A 94 -9.99 -7.09 12.09
CA ILE A 94 -9.89 -5.74 11.50
C ILE A 94 -8.53 -5.51 10.86
N LEU A 95 -7.44 -5.95 11.50
CA LEU A 95 -6.12 -5.92 10.86
C LEU A 95 -6.13 -6.73 9.57
N SER A 96 -6.82 -7.87 9.54
CA SER A 96 -6.91 -8.70 8.34
C SER A 96 -7.70 -8.02 7.22
N GLU A 97 -8.79 -7.33 7.56
CA GLU A 97 -9.61 -6.55 6.63
C GLU A 97 -8.81 -5.37 6.04
N ILE A 98 -8.08 -4.63 6.88
CA ILE A 98 -7.32 -3.45 6.46
C ILE A 98 -6.10 -3.84 5.61
N CYS A 99 -5.40 -4.90 6.00
CA CYS A 99 -4.17 -5.32 5.32
C CYS A 99 -4.41 -6.25 4.15
N ASP A 100 -5.64 -6.75 3.95
CA ASP A 100 -5.97 -7.83 3.00
C ASP A 100 -5.07 -9.07 3.19
N LEU A 101 -4.81 -9.41 4.47
CA LEU A 101 -3.90 -10.47 4.89
C LEU A 101 -4.50 -11.23 6.07
N ASN A 102 -4.36 -12.55 6.12
CA ASN A 102 -4.91 -13.33 7.21
C ASN A 102 -4.03 -13.22 8.48
N VAL A 103 -4.44 -12.40 9.44
CA VAL A 103 -3.79 -12.25 10.76
C VAL A 103 -4.73 -12.84 11.81
N GLN A 104 -4.33 -13.93 12.47
CA GLN A 104 -5.19 -14.61 13.45
C GLN A 104 -4.65 -14.52 14.88
N SER A 105 -3.39 -14.15 15.04
CA SER A 105 -2.70 -14.15 16.33
C SER A 105 -1.58 -13.10 16.44
N GLU A 106 -1.06 -12.91 17.65
CA GLU A 106 0.15 -12.12 17.91
C GLU A 106 1.36 -12.63 17.10
N SER A 107 1.46 -13.95 16.92
CA SER A 107 2.56 -14.58 16.17
C SER A 107 2.49 -14.21 14.69
N ASP A 108 1.29 -14.21 14.11
CA ASP A 108 1.07 -13.82 12.71
C ASP A 108 1.38 -12.34 12.54
N LEU A 109 0.92 -11.50 13.48
CA LEU A 109 1.21 -10.07 13.48
C LEU A 109 2.72 -9.78 13.54
N LEU A 110 3.47 -10.48 14.40
CA LEU A 110 4.92 -10.34 14.48
C LEU A 110 5.62 -10.76 13.19
N SER A 111 5.14 -11.82 12.55
CA SER A 111 5.68 -12.30 11.28
C SER A 111 5.42 -11.29 10.16
N LEU A 112 4.18 -10.79 10.08
CA LEU A 112 3.78 -9.75 9.15
C LEU A 112 4.61 -8.47 9.31
N ILE A 113 4.82 -8.00 10.53
CA ILE A 113 5.63 -6.79 10.78
C ILE A 113 7.08 -7.00 10.33
N LYS A 114 7.65 -8.20 10.49
CA LYS A 114 9.01 -8.50 10.00
C LYS A 114 9.07 -8.45 8.48
N GLU A 115 8.11 -9.05 7.81
CA GLU A 115 8.01 -9.05 6.34
C GLU A 115 7.83 -7.63 5.79
N LEU A 116 6.91 -6.85 6.38
CA LEU A 116 6.67 -5.46 6.00
C LEU A 116 7.91 -4.58 6.25
N ASN A 117 8.64 -4.79 7.35
CA ASN A 117 9.87 -4.06 7.61
C ASN A 117 10.97 -4.40 6.60
N PHE A 118 11.10 -5.68 6.22
CA PHE A 118 12.03 -6.10 5.18
C PHE A 118 11.67 -5.47 3.83
N ALA A 119 10.42 -5.58 3.41
CA ALA A 119 9.92 -4.99 2.17
C ALA A 119 10.09 -3.46 2.17
N LYS A 120 9.79 -2.79 3.29
CA LYS A 120 9.97 -1.34 3.45
C LYS A 120 11.42 -0.94 3.29
N LYS A 121 12.37 -1.66 3.89
CA LYS A 121 13.80 -1.36 3.76
C LYS A 121 14.27 -1.49 2.32
N GLU A 122 13.88 -2.55 1.62
CA GLU A 122 14.26 -2.73 0.21
C GLU A 122 13.59 -1.68 -0.70
N TYR A 123 12.32 -1.33 -0.44
CA TYR A 123 11.65 -0.24 -1.15
C TYR A 123 12.29 1.12 -0.89
N ASP A 124 12.64 1.43 0.36
CA ASP A 124 13.28 2.69 0.74
C ASP A 124 14.65 2.88 0.06
N LYS A 125 15.34 1.80 -0.34
CA LYS A 125 16.57 1.88 -1.15
C LYS A 125 16.33 2.35 -2.58
N VAL A 126 15.20 1.96 -3.18
CA VAL A 126 14.94 2.17 -4.62
C VAL A 126 13.92 3.27 -4.91
N LYS A 127 13.16 3.73 -3.91
CA LYS A 127 12.01 4.64 -4.08
C LYS A 127 12.36 5.92 -4.85
N ASP A 128 13.50 6.53 -4.57
CA ASP A 128 13.89 7.80 -5.18
C ASP A 128 14.23 7.57 -6.66
N ALA A 129 14.96 6.50 -6.97
CA ALA A 129 15.24 6.11 -8.34
C ALA A 129 13.97 5.76 -9.14
N LEU A 130 12.95 5.19 -8.50
CA LEU A 130 11.65 4.94 -9.15
C LEU A 130 10.91 6.24 -9.48
N ILE A 131 11.02 7.27 -8.63
CA ILE A 131 10.47 8.60 -8.89
C ILE A 131 11.23 9.22 -10.07
N ASP A 132 12.57 9.22 -10.03
CA ASP A 132 13.42 9.78 -11.09
C ASP A 132 13.14 9.15 -12.45
N VAL A 133 12.97 7.83 -12.53
CA VAL A 133 12.60 7.13 -13.77
C VAL A 133 11.27 7.58 -14.31
N ARG A 134 10.28 7.81 -13.44
CA ARG A 134 8.94 8.22 -13.89
C ARG A 134 8.98 9.61 -14.52
N GLU A 135 9.76 10.51 -13.93
CA GLU A 135 9.86 11.92 -14.31
C GLU A 135 10.84 12.17 -15.47
N THR A 136 12.05 11.64 -15.37
CA THR A 136 13.15 11.92 -16.31
C THR A 136 13.41 10.78 -17.31
N GLY A 137 12.91 9.58 -17.02
CA GLY A 137 13.15 8.37 -17.81
C GLY A 137 14.39 7.57 -17.36
N TYR A 138 15.17 8.07 -16.40
CA TYR A 138 16.35 7.39 -15.85
C TYR A 138 16.43 7.58 -14.33
N GLY A 139 16.77 6.53 -13.60
CA GLY A 139 16.90 6.60 -12.14
C GLY A 139 18.04 5.72 -11.67
N LEU A 140 18.76 6.24 -10.68
CA LEU A 140 19.98 5.65 -10.15
C LEU A 140 19.81 5.35 -8.67
N VAL A 141 20.07 4.11 -8.28
CA VAL A 141 20.28 3.74 -6.88
C VAL A 141 21.77 3.74 -6.63
N ALA A 142 22.21 4.73 -5.85
CA ALA A 142 23.60 4.79 -5.40
C ALA A 142 23.90 3.62 -4.45
N PRO A 143 25.08 2.98 -4.56
CA PRO A 143 25.49 1.93 -3.64
C PRO A 143 25.55 2.45 -2.20
N GLN A 144 25.11 1.63 -1.26
CA GLN A 144 25.24 1.97 0.16
C GLN A 144 26.66 1.70 0.64
N LEU A 145 27.11 2.43 1.66
CA LEU A 145 28.44 2.22 2.27
C LEU A 145 28.62 0.77 2.75
N ALA A 146 27.55 0.16 3.27
CA ALA A 146 27.55 -1.24 3.71
C ALA A 146 27.72 -2.26 2.57
N GLU A 147 27.50 -1.85 1.32
CA GLU A 147 27.64 -2.69 0.12
C GLU A 147 29.01 -2.53 -0.55
N MET A 148 29.84 -1.60 -0.06
CA MET A 148 31.20 -1.39 -0.55
C MET A 148 32.12 -2.54 -0.14
N LYS A 149 32.77 -3.13 -1.13
CA LYS A 149 33.82 -4.14 -0.95
C LYS A 149 35.18 -3.53 -1.24
N PHE A 150 36.03 -3.51 -0.22
CA PHE A 150 37.43 -3.13 -0.38
C PHE A 150 38.24 -4.33 -0.87
N GLU A 151 39.01 -4.15 -1.93
CA GLU A 151 40.04 -5.10 -2.32
C GLU A 151 41.31 -4.84 -1.50
N GLU A 152 42.19 -5.85 -1.43
CA GLU A 152 43.45 -5.71 -0.71
C GLU A 152 44.29 -4.55 -1.28
N PRO A 153 44.86 -3.70 -0.42
CA PRO A 153 45.68 -2.58 -0.85
C PRO A 153 46.98 -3.08 -1.52
N GLU A 154 47.24 -2.63 -2.74
CA GLU A 154 48.45 -2.97 -3.50
C GLU A 154 49.49 -1.84 -3.42
N MET A 155 50.75 -2.16 -3.13
CA MET A 155 51.84 -1.19 -3.25
C MET A 155 52.18 -0.95 -4.72
N VAL A 156 52.11 0.31 -5.14
CA VAL A 156 52.44 0.71 -6.50
C VAL A 156 53.66 1.63 -6.51
N LYS A 157 54.57 1.42 -7.46
CA LYS A 157 55.76 2.26 -7.65
C LYS A 157 55.62 3.04 -8.96
N GLN A 158 55.57 4.37 -8.87
CA GLN A 158 55.65 5.27 -10.03
C GLN A 158 56.97 6.05 -9.95
N GLY A 159 57.95 5.63 -10.77
CA GLY A 159 59.29 6.22 -10.77
C GLY A 159 60.00 6.02 -9.42
N THR A 160 60.31 7.12 -8.73
CA THR A 160 60.95 7.13 -7.40
C THR A 160 59.95 7.15 -6.23
N LYS A 161 58.64 7.29 -6.49
CA LYS A 161 57.60 7.38 -5.46
C LYS A 161 56.89 6.03 -5.27
N PHE A 162 56.58 5.73 -4.02
CA PHE A 162 55.74 4.61 -3.61
C PHE A 162 54.36 5.13 -3.21
N GLY A 163 53.31 4.45 -3.64
CA GLY A 163 51.93 4.73 -3.27
C GLY A 163 51.18 3.46 -2.94
N VAL A 164 50.00 3.61 -2.36
CA VAL A 164 49.07 2.51 -2.09
C VAL A 164 47.90 2.67 -3.05
N LYS A 165 47.62 1.63 -3.83
CA LYS A 165 46.44 1.55 -4.69
C LYS A 165 45.31 0.91 -3.90
N LEU A 166 44.31 1.74 -3.57
CA LEU A 166 43.06 1.30 -2.96
C LEU A 166 42.05 1.08 -4.08
N LYS A 167 41.39 -0.07 -4.09
CA LYS A 167 40.26 -0.37 -4.98
C LYS A 167 39.05 -0.70 -4.12
N ALA A 168 37.91 -0.11 -4.46
CA ALA A 168 36.63 -0.44 -3.85
C ALA A 168 35.62 -0.68 -4.98
N SER A 169 34.74 -1.65 -4.80
CA SER A 169 33.65 -1.93 -5.72
C SER A 169 32.32 -1.98 -4.96
N ALA A 170 31.27 -1.49 -5.59
CA ALA A 170 29.92 -1.57 -5.04
C ALA A 170 28.91 -1.66 -6.20
N PRO A 171 27.80 -2.40 -6.02
CA PRO A 171 26.77 -2.52 -7.05
C PRO A 171 25.93 -1.25 -7.14
N SER A 172 25.76 -0.70 -8.34
CA SER A 172 24.76 0.34 -8.62
C SER A 172 23.58 -0.26 -9.39
N LEU A 173 22.36 0.19 -9.08
CA LEU A 173 21.16 -0.19 -9.85
C LEU A 173 20.73 0.98 -10.72
N HIS A 174 20.42 0.69 -11.97
CA HIS A 174 19.98 1.66 -12.95
C HIS A 174 18.63 1.23 -13.51
N PHE A 175 17.63 2.09 -13.36
CA PHE A 175 16.31 1.89 -13.93
C PHE A 175 16.16 2.79 -15.16
N ILE A 176 15.63 2.22 -16.25
CA ILE A 176 15.48 2.91 -17.54
C ILE A 176 14.03 2.75 -18.01
N LYS A 177 13.34 3.86 -18.26
CA LYS A 177 11.98 3.87 -18.80
C LYS A 177 12.01 3.63 -20.31
N ALA A 178 11.33 2.59 -20.79
CA ALA A 178 11.12 2.34 -22.20
C ALA A 178 9.63 2.44 -22.55
N ASN A 179 9.27 3.35 -23.46
CA ASN A 179 7.90 3.49 -23.94
C ASN A 179 7.67 2.57 -25.13
N ILE A 180 6.86 1.53 -24.93
CA ILE A 180 6.53 0.56 -25.98
C ILE A 180 5.32 1.07 -26.75
N LYS A 181 5.47 1.23 -28.06
CA LYS A 181 4.38 1.59 -28.97
C LYS A 181 3.92 0.35 -29.74
N THR A 182 2.61 0.10 -29.73
CA THR A 182 1.97 -0.95 -30.52
C THR A 182 0.92 -0.32 -31.43
N GLU A 183 0.95 -0.73 -32.68
CA GLU A 183 -0.04 -0.39 -33.69
C GLU A 183 -0.74 -1.69 -34.08
N ILE A 184 -2.06 -1.63 -34.23
CA ILE A 184 -2.87 -2.73 -34.78
C ILE A 184 -3.42 -2.25 -36.13
N SER A 185 -3.17 -3.03 -37.17
CA SER A 185 -3.70 -2.77 -38.52
C SER A 185 -4.59 -3.95 -38.90
N PRO A 186 -5.85 -3.97 -38.45
CA PRO A 186 -6.74 -5.06 -38.79
C PRO A 186 -7.03 -5.06 -40.29
N ILE A 187 -7.02 -6.25 -40.89
CA ILE A 187 -7.41 -6.41 -42.29
C ILE A 187 -8.94 -6.41 -42.35
N MET A 188 -9.50 -5.43 -43.04
CA MET A 188 -10.92 -5.34 -43.36
C MET A 188 -11.20 -6.02 -44.71
N GLY A 189 -12.32 -6.74 -44.79
CA GLY A 189 -12.70 -7.47 -46.02
C GLY A 189 -13.00 -6.53 -47.18
N SER A 190 -13.96 -5.62 -47.01
CA SER A 190 -14.35 -4.64 -48.04
C SER A 190 -14.08 -3.18 -47.64
N GLU A 191 -14.03 -2.30 -48.64
CA GLU A 191 -13.83 -0.86 -48.45
C GLU A 191 -14.97 -0.22 -47.63
N LYS A 192 -16.22 -0.64 -47.86
CA LYS A 192 -17.39 -0.15 -47.12
C LYS A 192 -17.33 -0.53 -45.63
N GLU A 193 -16.94 -1.76 -45.32
CA GLU A 193 -16.76 -2.20 -43.92
C GLU A 193 -15.65 -1.41 -43.22
N SER A 194 -14.59 -1.05 -43.96
CA SER A 194 -13.50 -0.21 -43.45
C SER A 194 -13.97 1.22 -43.14
N GLU A 195 -14.74 1.83 -44.03
CA GLU A 195 -15.27 3.19 -43.84
C GLU A 195 -16.27 3.26 -42.67
N GLU A 196 -17.16 2.28 -42.56
CA GLU A 196 -18.12 2.19 -41.46
C GLU A 196 -17.41 2.02 -40.11
N LEU A 197 -16.34 1.21 -40.07
CA LEU A 197 -15.53 1.04 -38.88
C LEU A 197 -14.86 2.35 -38.45
N VAL A 198 -14.23 3.07 -39.38
CA VAL A 198 -13.58 4.35 -39.09
C VAL A 198 -14.59 5.38 -38.57
N LYS A 199 -15.77 5.47 -39.19
CA LYS A 199 -16.83 6.37 -38.73
C LYS A 199 -17.33 6.01 -37.34
N SER A 200 -17.52 4.72 -37.06
CA SER A 200 -17.95 4.23 -35.74
C SER A 200 -16.92 4.55 -34.65
N LEU A 201 -15.63 4.34 -34.92
CA LEU A 201 -14.55 4.66 -33.99
C LEU A 201 -14.43 6.17 -33.73
N MET A 202 -14.61 6.99 -34.77
CA MET A 202 -14.59 8.46 -34.63
C MET A 202 -15.77 8.97 -33.80
N ASP A 203 -16.99 8.48 -34.05
CA ASP A 203 -18.18 8.85 -33.28
C ASP A 203 -18.07 8.41 -31.80
N GLN A 204 -17.47 7.25 -31.53
CA GLN A 204 -17.18 6.81 -30.16
C GLN A 204 -16.06 7.64 -29.49
N PHE A 205 -15.02 8.02 -30.25
CA PHE A 205 -13.96 8.89 -29.76
C PHE A 205 -14.48 10.27 -29.36
N GLU A 206 -15.39 10.85 -30.14
CA GLU A 206 -15.99 12.15 -29.84
C GLU A 206 -16.93 12.12 -28.63
N LYS A 207 -17.61 11.00 -28.38
CA LYS A 207 -18.54 10.82 -27.25
C LYS A 207 -17.84 10.53 -25.92
N ASP A 208 -16.97 9.53 -25.90
CA ASP A 208 -16.17 9.17 -24.73
C ASP A 208 -14.91 8.38 -25.12
N PRO A 209 -13.73 9.04 -25.11
CA PRO A 209 -12.45 8.39 -25.41
C PRO A 209 -12.12 7.19 -24.51
N ALA A 210 -12.65 7.14 -23.28
CA ALA A 210 -12.41 6.03 -22.37
C ALA A 210 -13.23 4.77 -22.75
N SER A 211 -14.43 4.95 -23.31
CA SER A 211 -15.31 3.86 -23.74
C SER A 211 -14.74 3.05 -24.92
N LEU A 212 -13.87 3.66 -25.74
CA LEU A 212 -13.22 3.01 -26.88
C LEU A 212 -12.44 1.75 -26.51
N TRP A 213 -11.86 1.72 -25.31
CA TRP A 213 -11.11 0.55 -24.85
C TRP A 213 -12.01 -0.69 -24.69
N GLN A 214 -13.28 -0.46 -24.37
CA GLN A 214 -14.32 -1.48 -24.23
C GLN A 214 -15.04 -1.79 -25.55
N SER A 215 -14.74 -1.04 -26.62
CA SER A 215 -15.35 -1.28 -27.93
C SER A 215 -14.93 -2.65 -28.47
N ASN A 216 -15.93 -3.45 -28.81
CA ASN A 216 -15.73 -4.79 -29.35
C ASN A 216 -15.29 -4.71 -30.82
N MET A 217 -14.08 -5.19 -31.08
CA MET A 217 -13.46 -5.32 -32.40
C MET A 217 -13.15 -6.79 -32.63
N PHE A 218 -13.70 -7.40 -33.68
CA PHE A 218 -13.46 -8.82 -34.01
C PHE A 218 -13.89 -9.82 -32.91
N GLY A 219 -14.95 -9.51 -32.16
CA GLY A 219 -15.42 -10.38 -31.07
C GLY A 219 -14.54 -10.36 -29.82
N LYS A 220 -13.56 -9.44 -29.73
CA LYS A 220 -12.77 -9.14 -28.54
C LYS A 220 -12.79 -7.63 -28.25
N PRO A 221 -12.66 -7.20 -26.98
CA PRO A 221 -12.43 -5.79 -26.68
C PRO A 221 -11.10 -5.29 -27.26
N LEU A 222 -11.08 -4.06 -27.75
CA LEU A 222 -9.88 -3.40 -28.28
C LEU A 222 -8.70 -3.43 -27.28
N GLU A 223 -8.99 -3.27 -25.99
CA GLU A 223 -8.02 -3.38 -24.91
C GLU A 223 -7.26 -4.72 -24.93
N VAL A 224 -7.95 -5.83 -25.19
CA VAL A 224 -7.34 -7.16 -25.24
C VAL A 224 -6.38 -7.28 -26.42
N LEU A 225 -6.77 -6.80 -27.60
CA LEU A 225 -5.93 -6.82 -28.80
C LEU A 225 -4.65 -5.99 -28.63
N ILE A 226 -4.78 -4.82 -28.00
CA ILE A 226 -3.63 -3.94 -27.72
C ILE A 226 -2.74 -4.55 -26.64
N LYS A 227 -3.31 -5.13 -25.57
CA LYS A 227 -2.56 -5.85 -24.53
C LYS A 227 -1.78 -7.04 -25.10
N GLU A 228 -2.40 -7.86 -25.95
CA GLU A 228 -1.74 -8.97 -26.65
C GLU A 228 -0.57 -8.45 -27.51
N GLY A 229 -0.77 -7.36 -28.26
CA GLY A 229 0.29 -6.74 -29.06
C GLY A 229 1.42 -6.12 -28.23
N LEU A 230 1.13 -5.53 -27.08
CA LEU A 230 2.12 -5.02 -26.12
C LEU A 230 2.90 -6.15 -25.45
N GLN A 231 2.22 -7.20 -24.96
CA GLN A 231 2.86 -8.37 -24.35
C GLN A 231 3.83 -9.05 -25.32
N ASN A 232 3.43 -9.21 -26.58
CA ASN A 232 4.30 -9.76 -27.63
C ASN A 232 5.56 -8.93 -27.89
N LYS A 233 5.58 -7.63 -27.57
CA LYS A 233 6.78 -6.77 -27.70
C LYS A 233 7.60 -6.68 -26.39
N LEU A 234 6.94 -6.83 -25.24
CA LEU A 234 7.58 -6.77 -23.91
C LEU A 234 8.63 -7.86 -23.71
N TYR A 235 8.34 -9.10 -24.13
CA TYR A 235 9.24 -10.24 -23.89
C TYR A 235 10.26 -10.49 -25.01
N LYS A 236 10.50 -9.51 -25.89
CA LYS A 236 11.36 -9.69 -27.06
C LYS A 236 12.82 -9.31 -26.89
N MET A 237 13.22 -8.68 -25.79
CA MET A 237 14.63 -8.33 -25.61
C MET A 237 15.43 -9.60 -25.28
N PRO A 238 16.27 -10.13 -26.19
CA PRO A 238 16.97 -11.37 -25.94
C PRO A 238 18.07 -11.16 -24.90
N ASP A 239 18.42 -12.21 -24.15
CA ASP A 239 19.37 -12.12 -23.03
C ASP A 239 20.75 -11.60 -23.44
N ASP A 240 21.20 -11.90 -24.67
CA ASP A 240 22.48 -11.40 -25.17
C ASP A 240 22.48 -9.87 -25.32
N VAL A 241 21.34 -9.28 -25.72
CA VAL A 241 21.16 -7.82 -25.82
C VAL A 241 21.11 -7.20 -24.42
N GLN A 242 20.42 -7.83 -23.47
CA GLN A 242 20.37 -7.36 -22.07
C GLN A 242 21.78 -7.29 -21.47
N ILE A 243 22.59 -8.34 -21.66
CA ILE A 243 23.98 -8.41 -21.19
C ILE A 243 24.85 -7.35 -21.87
N LYS A 244 24.69 -7.13 -23.18
CA LYS A 244 25.42 -6.08 -23.91
C LYS A 244 25.10 -4.68 -23.37
N ILE A 245 23.82 -4.38 -23.10
CA ILE A 245 23.40 -3.10 -22.50
C ILE A 245 24.01 -2.93 -21.12
N GLN A 246 23.93 -3.95 -20.26
CA GLN A 246 24.52 -3.93 -18.92
C GLN A 246 26.03 -3.65 -18.97
N LYS A 247 26.79 -4.41 -19.80
CA LYS A 247 28.24 -4.22 -19.96
C LYS A 247 28.59 -2.84 -20.49
N THR A 248 27.79 -2.33 -21.43
CA THR A 248 28.00 -1.00 -22.01
C THR A 248 27.81 0.10 -20.96
N LEU A 249 26.74 0.02 -20.16
CA LEU A 249 26.51 0.93 -19.04
C LEU A 249 27.66 0.87 -18.03
N GLN A 250 28.08 -0.34 -17.64
CA GLN A 250 29.18 -0.54 -16.70
C GLN A 250 30.49 0.08 -17.22
N LYS A 251 30.79 -0.09 -18.53
CA LYS A 251 31.98 0.49 -19.15
C LYS A 251 31.95 2.01 -19.14
N ILE A 252 30.81 2.62 -19.51
CA ILE A 252 30.63 4.08 -19.50
C ILE A 252 30.86 4.64 -18.09
N ILE A 253 30.32 3.99 -17.06
CA ILE A 253 30.45 4.42 -15.66
C ILE A 253 31.90 4.33 -15.18
N ASN A 254 32.59 3.23 -15.50
CA ASN A 254 33.95 2.98 -15.01
C ASN A 254 35.03 3.77 -15.74
N GLU A 255 34.91 3.90 -17.06
CA GLU A 255 35.96 4.52 -17.88
C GLU A 255 35.80 6.04 -17.97
N GLY A 256 34.58 6.55 -17.75
CA GLY A 256 34.26 7.98 -17.79
C GLY A 256 34.40 8.57 -19.18
N SER A 257 33.46 9.43 -19.57
CA SER A 257 33.58 10.29 -20.78
C SER A 257 33.79 9.55 -22.11
N GLY A 258 32.79 8.79 -22.54
CA GLY A 258 32.64 8.38 -23.94
C GLY A 258 31.18 8.54 -24.37
N GLY A 259 30.92 9.22 -25.49
CA GLY A 259 29.59 9.20 -26.10
C GLY A 259 29.22 7.76 -26.48
N LEU A 260 27.95 7.38 -26.26
CA LEU A 260 27.45 6.06 -26.63
C LEU A 260 26.97 6.08 -28.09
N ILE A 261 27.63 5.29 -28.95
CA ILE A 261 27.13 4.98 -30.30
C ILE A 261 26.66 3.54 -30.28
N CYS A 262 25.37 3.33 -30.44
CA CYS A 262 24.77 2.01 -30.62
C CYS A 262 24.45 1.80 -32.10
N ILE A 263 24.97 0.73 -32.70
CA ILE A 263 24.66 0.31 -34.07
C ILE A 263 23.84 -0.97 -33.94
N ILE A 264 22.59 -0.92 -34.40
CA ILE A 264 21.63 -2.04 -34.39
C ILE A 264 21.61 -2.67 -35.78
#